data_AF-A0A2H5ZT44-F1
#
_entry.id   AF-A0A2H5ZT44-F1
#
_cell.length_a   1.000
_cell.length_b   1.000
_cell.length_c   1.000
_cell.angle_alpha   90.00
_cell.angle_beta   90.00
_cell.angle_gamma   90.00
#
_symmetry.space_group_name_H-M   'P 1'
#
loop_
_entity.id
_entity.type
_entity.pdbx_description
1 polymer ?
#
loop_
_entity_poly.entity_id
_entity_poly.type
_entity_poly.pdbx_seq_one_letter_code
_entity_poly.pdbx_strand_id
1 'polypeptide(L)'
;MYRRLLLSLQSATLRLDTWINRVLPQDFNPLYYTGGLSNLFLTILVVSGILIFLYYEPSLEGAYASVEFLTRDVPYGVVFRGIHRYAADAYLVAILLHLFRNWFTDRYREARDSQWLSGMFLLVVSGFVGFTGYLLVWDERSQLLASLTVQALRSVPLVGERLARVFLGGPGVSDTTLPRFLFLHVGPAMTLYVLLWWHYVRLRHPKIWPPSVWVLFSLGLLFILASALPATSGRPAQPGASPEGFAVDWFFLWPYVVARWLAPGWALALVVALVAYGMVVPYTLRETPEQRGVRALGQAVVVEENCTGCELCYYDCPYNAIYMVPSPYPGKSRAAANRKLLAVVVDSRCVECGICIGACPFEALELPRMLDKDVQQRIQRGARAAAPVGS
;
A
#
# COMPACT_ATOMS: atom_id res chain seq x y z
N MET A 1 5.01 24.57 8.76
CA MET A 1 3.61 24.10 8.64
C MET A 1 3.53 22.60 8.36
N TYR A 2 4.18 22.09 7.30
CA TYR A 2 4.19 20.67 6.91
C TYR A 2 4.54 19.67 8.04
N ARG A 3 5.64 19.90 8.78
CA ARG A 3 6.04 19.02 9.91
C ARG A 3 4.98 18.92 11.02
N ARG A 4 4.28 20.03 11.33
CA ARG A 4 3.20 20.04 12.32
C ARG A 4 2.00 19.22 11.85
N LEU A 5 1.67 19.31 10.56
CA LEU A 5 0.63 18.49 9.94
C LEU A 5 0.98 16.99 10.03
N LEU A 6 2.20 16.60 9.64
CA LEU A 6 2.63 15.20 9.73
C LEU A 6 2.59 14.66 11.16
N LEU A 7 3.07 15.42 12.15
CA LEU A 7 3.00 15.03 13.56
C LEU A 7 1.56 14.88 14.06
N SER A 8 0.65 15.74 13.60
CA SER A 8 -0.78 15.65 13.91
C SER A 8 -1.40 14.39 13.30
N LEU A 9 -1.12 14.10 12.03
CA LEU A 9 -1.58 12.90 11.33
C LEU A 9 -1.01 11.62 11.96
N GLN A 10 0.27 11.63 12.34
CA GLN A 10 0.91 10.54 13.07
C GLN A 10 0.19 10.29 14.39
N SER A 11 -0.02 11.35 15.18
CA SER A 11 -0.70 11.26 16.49
C SER A 11 -2.14 10.76 16.34
N ALA A 12 -2.87 11.22 15.33
CA ALA A 12 -4.22 10.76 15.02
C ALA A 12 -4.24 9.26 14.65
N THR A 13 -3.29 8.83 13.81
CA THR A 13 -3.14 7.42 13.42
C THR A 13 -2.87 6.52 14.63
N LEU A 14 -1.98 6.94 15.54
CA LEU A 14 -1.66 6.20 16.76
C LEU A 14 -2.83 6.16 17.76
N ARG A 15 -3.62 7.24 17.83
CA ARG A 15 -4.85 7.27 18.64
C ARG A 15 -5.89 6.30 18.08
N LEU A 16 -6.04 6.24 16.76
CA LEU A 16 -6.93 5.30 16.11
C LEU A 16 -6.50 3.85 16.38
N ASP A 17 -5.21 3.53 16.24
CA ASP A 17 -4.67 2.20 16.56
C ASP A 17 -4.98 1.80 18.01
N THR A 18 -4.71 2.71 18.96
CA THR A 18 -4.98 2.48 20.39
C THR A 18 -6.47 2.30 20.66
N TRP A 19 -7.33 3.08 19.98
CA TRP A 19 -8.78 2.97 20.13
C TRP A 19 -9.29 1.62 19.61
N ILE A 20 -8.85 1.18 18.44
CA ILE A 20 -9.22 -0.14 17.88
C ILE A 20 -8.74 -1.26 18.81
N ASN A 21 -7.52 -1.17 19.35
CA ASN A 21 -6.96 -2.17 20.26
C ASN A 21 -7.71 -2.27 21.61
N ARG A 22 -8.56 -1.30 21.95
CA ARG A 22 -9.47 -1.40 23.11
C ARG A 22 -10.71 -2.23 22.82
N VAL A 23 -11.13 -2.28 21.56
CA VAL A 23 -12.36 -2.98 21.12
C VAL A 23 -12.01 -4.38 20.59
N LEU A 24 -10.90 -4.50 19.89
CA LEU A 24 -10.40 -5.75 19.30
C LEU A 24 -9.04 -6.11 19.92
N PRO A 25 -8.74 -7.40 20.11
CA PRO A 25 -7.39 -7.82 20.47
C PRO A 25 -6.39 -7.32 19.43
N GLN A 26 -5.17 -7.00 19.86
CA GLN A 26 -4.13 -6.39 19.02
C GLN A 26 -3.87 -7.19 17.73
N ASP A 27 -3.92 -8.52 17.82
CA ASP A 27 -3.70 -9.43 16.68
C ASP A 27 -4.79 -9.36 15.62
N PHE A 28 -5.96 -8.80 15.94
CA PHE A 28 -7.09 -8.63 15.04
C PHE A 28 -7.30 -7.19 14.58
N ASN A 29 -6.44 -6.24 14.94
CA ASN A 29 -6.56 -4.88 14.42
C ASN A 29 -6.30 -4.86 12.90
N PRO A 30 -7.30 -4.53 12.05
CA PRO A 30 -7.18 -4.62 10.59
C PRO A 30 -6.17 -3.62 10.02
N LEU A 31 -5.91 -2.51 10.73
CA LEU A 31 -4.94 -1.51 10.29
C LEU A 31 -3.50 -2.04 10.28
N TYR A 32 -3.21 -3.11 11.03
CA TYR A 32 -1.93 -3.79 11.02
C TYR A 32 -1.74 -4.74 9.84
N TYR A 33 -2.83 -5.03 9.10
CA TYR A 33 -2.84 -5.95 7.97
C TYR A 33 -3.18 -5.25 6.65
N THR A 34 -3.10 -3.93 6.54
CA THR A 34 -3.40 -3.18 5.30
C THR A 34 -2.67 -3.71 4.06
N GLY A 35 -1.39 -4.08 4.19
CA GLY A 35 -0.63 -4.71 3.10
C GLY A 35 -1.11 -6.13 2.78
N GLY A 36 -1.44 -6.94 3.79
CA GLY A 36 -2.00 -8.28 3.61
C GLY A 36 -3.42 -8.29 3.04
N LEU A 37 -4.27 -7.33 3.45
CA LEU A 37 -5.58 -7.10 2.86
C LEU A 37 -5.48 -6.72 1.38
N SER A 38 -4.49 -5.89 1.02
CA SER A 38 -4.22 -5.58 -0.39
C SER A 38 -3.88 -6.85 -1.18
N ASN A 39 -3.04 -7.75 -0.64
CA ASN A 39 -2.74 -9.04 -1.28
C ASN A 39 -3.96 -9.98 -1.36
N LEU A 40 -4.81 -10.00 -0.34
CA LEU A 40 -6.08 -10.73 -0.36
C LEU A 40 -6.97 -10.27 -1.53
N PHE A 41 -7.20 -8.95 -1.65
CA PHE A 41 -8.04 -8.42 -2.72
C PHE A 41 -7.41 -8.59 -4.10
N LEU A 42 -6.08 -8.47 -4.24
CA LEU A 42 -5.39 -8.81 -5.49
C LEU A 42 -5.63 -10.27 -5.90
N THR A 43 -5.57 -11.19 -4.93
CA THR A 43 -5.82 -12.62 -5.18
C THR A 43 -7.26 -12.86 -5.62
N ILE A 44 -8.22 -12.22 -4.95
CA ILE A 44 -9.64 -12.28 -5.35
C ILE A 44 -9.82 -11.72 -6.76
N LEU A 45 -9.18 -10.61 -7.10
CA LEU A 45 -9.22 -9.99 -8.42
C LEU A 45 -8.67 -10.92 -9.50
N VAL A 46 -7.53 -11.57 -9.28
CA VAL A 46 -6.96 -12.50 -10.25
C VAL A 46 -7.85 -13.71 -10.45
N VAL A 47 -8.35 -14.32 -9.38
CA VAL A 47 -9.24 -15.49 -9.48
C VAL A 47 -10.54 -15.14 -10.18
N SER A 48 -11.22 -14.06 -9.75
CA SER A 48 -12.47 -13.60 -10.39
C SER A 48 -12.24 -13.13 -11.82
N GLY A 49 -11.10 -12.50 -12.12
CA GLY A 49 -10.71 -12.07 -13.46
C GLY A 49 -10.52 -13.22 -14.42
N ILE A 50 -9.90 -14.33 -13.98
CA ILE A 50 -9.80 -15.57 -14.76
C ILE A 50 -11.20 -16.10 -15.10
N LEU A 51 -12.12 -16.13 -14.14
CA LEU A 51 -13.49 -16.59 -14.37
C LEU A 51 -14.23 -15.72 -15.38
N ILE A 52 -14.08 -14.39 -15.29
CA ILE A 52 -14.65 -13.44 -16.25
C ILE A 52 -14.04 -13.63 -17.64
N PHE A 53 -12.72 -13.83 -17.72
CA PHE A 53 -11.97 -13.99 -18.96
C PHE A 53 -12.48 -15.19 -19.80
N LEU A 54 -12.98 -16.25 -19.17
CA LEU A 54 -13.54 -17.42 -19.87
C LEU A 54 -14.75 -17.08 -20.75
N TYR A 55 -15.43 -15.97 -20.48
CA TYR A 55 -16.64 -15.53 -21.19
C TYR A 55 -16.44 -14.25 -22.00
N TYR A 56 -15.30 -13.57 -21.85
CA TYR A 56 -15.07 -12.25 -22.43
C TYR A 56 -14.59 -12.32 -23.88
N GLU A 57 -15.25 -11.57 -24.77
CA GLU A 57 -14.85 -11.43 -26.16
C GLU A 57 -14.23 -10.05 -26.42
N PRO A 58 -12.91 -9.94 -26.69
CA PRO A 58 -12.24 -8.65 -26.85
C PRO A 58 -12.41 -8.05 -28.26
N SER A 59 -13.64 -7.91 -28.75
CA SER A 59 -13.96 -7.30 -30.05
C SER A 59 -14.85 -6.07 -29.86
N LEU A 60 -14.82 -5.11 -30.79
CA LEU A 60 -15.63 -3.88 -30.67
C LEU A 60 -17.14 -4.18 -30.62
N GLU A 61 -17.57 -5.25 -31.30
CA GLU A 61 -18.96 -5.72 -31.33
C GLU A 61 -19.29 -6.63 -30.13
N GLY A 62 -18.36 -7.49 -29.72
CA GLY A 62 -18.57 -8.54 -28.73
C GLY A 62 -18.24 -8.16 -27.28
N ALA A 63 -17.43 -7.13 -27.02
CA ALA A 63 -17.01 -6.80 -25.66
C ALA A 63 -18.15 -6.42 -24.73
N TYR A 64 -19.03 -5.51 -25.17
CA TYR A 64 -20.20 -5.14 -24.40
C TYR A 64 -21.19 -6.31 -24.28
N ALA A 65 -21.44 -7.01 -25.38
CA ALA A 65 -22.38 -8.14 -25.43
C ALA A 65 -21.95 -9.30 -24.52
N SER A 66 -20.66 -9.64 -24.50
CA SER A 66 -20.10 -10.70 -23.65
C SER A 66 -20.16 -10.37 -22.17
N VAL A 67 -19.96 -9.10 -21.78
CA VAL A 67 -20.14 -8.65 -20.39
C VAL A 67 -21.61 -8.72 -19.96
N GLU A 68 -22.55 -8.35 -20.85
CA GLU A 68 -23.98 -8.49 -20.55
C GLU A 68 -24.42 -9.96 -20.51
N PHE A 69 -23.91 -10.80 -21.40
CA PHE A 69 -24.13 -12.25 -21.38
C PHE A 69 -23.64 -12.87 -20.06
N LEU A 70 -22.41 -12.54 -19.63
CA LEU A 70 -21.91 -12.95 -18.32
C LEU A 70 -22.83 -12.50 -17.19
N THR A 71 -23.37 -11.29 -17.28
CA THR A 71 -24.21 -10.72 -16.21
C THR A 71 -25.59 -11.36 -16.15
N ARG A 72 -26.19 -11.70 -17.29
CA ARG A 72 -27.61 -12.09 -17.38
C ARG A 72 -27.82 -13.59 -17.56
N ASP A 73 -26.95 -14.25 -18.32
CA ASP A 73 -27.20 -15.61 -18.82
C ASP A 73 -26.32 -16.67 -18.15
N VAL A 74 -25.13 -16.30 -17.67
CA VAL A 74 -24.23 -17.23 -16.96
C VAL A 74 -24.69 -17.43 -15.50
N PRO A 75 -24.87 -18.67 -15.02
CA PRO A 75 -25.21 -18.94 -13.62
C PRO A 75 -24.21 -18.28 -12.67
N TYR A 76 -24.70 -17.45 -11.74
CA TYR A 76 -23.89 -16.65 -10.81
C TYR A 76 -22.90 -15.67 -11.46
N GLY A 77 -22.97 -15.43 -12.78
CA GLY A 77 -22.05 -14.54 -13.48
C GLY A 77 -22.13 -13.08 -13.01
N VAL A 78 -23.33 -12.60 -12.67
CA VAL A 78 -23.53 -11.30 -11.99
C VAL A 78 -22.74 -11.18 -10.68
N VAL A 79 -22.65 -12.28 -9.91
CA VAL A 79 -21.94 -12.30 -8.62
C VAL A 79 -20.43 -12.29 -8.86
N PHE A 80 -19.91 -13.08 -9.81
CA PHE A 80 -18.47 -13.05 -10.15
C PHE A 80 -18.03 -11.68 -10.65
N ARG A 81 -18.83 -11.07 -11.53
CA ARG A 81 -18.62 -9.70 -12.02
C ARG A 81 -18.66 -8.68 -10.88
N GLY A 82 -19.65 -8.80 -9.98
CA GLY A 82 -19.76 -7.95 -8.80
C GLY A 82 -18.57 -8.09 -7.84
N ILE A 83 -18.13 -9.32 -7.57
CA ILE A 83 -16.94 -9.58 -6.73
C ILE A 83 -15.71 -8.92 -7.34
N HIS A 84 -15.47 -9.08 -8.64
CA HIS A 84 -14.32 -8.44 -9.29
C HIS A 84 -14.39 -6.91 -9.18
N ARG A 85 -15.57 -6.34 -9.40
CA ARG A 85 -15.83 -4.90 -9.33
C ARG A 85 -15.60 -4.32 -7.93
N TYR A 86 -16.15 -4.95 -6.89
CA TYR A 86 -16.03 -4.48 -5.50
C TYR A 86 -14.68 -4.82 -4.88
N ALA A 87 -14.06 -5.93 -5.28
CA ALA A 87 -12.69 -6.25 -4.87
C ALA A 87 -11.69 -5.23 -5.42
N ALA A 88 -11.94 -4.64 -6.60
CA ALA A 88 -11.10 -3.56 -7.13
C ALA A 88 -11.13 -2.32 -6.23
N ASP A 89 -12.31 -1.91 -5.76
CA ASP A 89 -12.45 -0.78 -4.83
C ASP A 89 -11.79 -1.09 -3.49
N ALA A 90 -12.06 -2.27 -2.93
CA ALA A 90 -11.47 -2.70 -1.67
C ALA A 90 -9.94 -2.80 -1.76
N TYR A 91 -9.40 -3.27 -2.88
CA TYR A 91 -7.98 -3.31 -3.18
C TYR A 91 -7.35 -1.92 -3.16
N LEU A 92 -7.95 -0.95 -3.87
CA LEU A 92 -7.43 0.41 -3.90
C LEU A 92 -7.50 1.09 -2.54
N VAL A 93 -8.62 0.91 -1.81
CA VAL A 93 -8.75 1.40 -0.43
C VAL A 93 -7.66 0.81 0.47
N ALA A 94 -7.41 -0.50 0.40
CA ALA A 94 -6.39 -1.16 1.20
C ALA A 94 -4.97 -0.64 0.88
N ILE A 95 -4.64 -0.46 -0.41
CA ILE A 95 -3.34 0.10 -0.84
C ILE A 95 -3.19 1.55 -0.38
N LEU A 96 -4.22 2.38 -0.55
CA LEU A 96 -4.17 3.79 -0.13
C LEU A 96 -4.02 3.89 1.39
N LEU A 97 -4.78 3.11 2.17
CA LEU A 97 -4.60 3.03 3.62
C LEU A 97 -3.19 2.56 3.98
N HIS A 98 -2.63 1.59 3.26
CA HIS A 98 -1.26 1.14 3.43
C HIS A 98 -0.24 2.26 3.16
N LEU A 99 -0.39 2.98 2.03
CA LEU A 99 0.44 4.12 1.66
C LEU A 99 0.39 5.22 2.72
N PHE A 100 -0.81 5.69 3.07
CA PHE A 100 -1.02 6.79 3.99
C PHE A 100 -0.52 6.46 5.39
N ARG A 101 -0.77 5.23 5.88
CA ARG A 101 -0.23 4.79 7.17
C ARG A 101 1.29 4.87 7.18
N ASN A 102 1.95 4.37 6.14
CA ASN A 102 3.41 4.41 6.07
C ASN A 102 3.94 5.85 5.92
N TRP A 103 3.23 6.70 5.19
CA TRP A 103 3.58 8.12 5.06
C TRP A 103 3.44 8.87 6.39
N PHE A 104 2.30 8.75 7.07
CA PHE A 104 2.02 9.47 8.32
C PHE A 104 2.89 8.97 9.49
N THR A 105 3.39 7.74 9.42
CA THR A 105 4.27 7.17 10.45
C THR A 105 5.76 7.23 10.08
N ASP A 106 6.12 8.02 9.06
CA ASP A 106 7.50 8.20 8.57
C ASP A 106 8.21 6.88 8.19
N ARG A 107 7.46 5.83 7.85
CA ARG A 107 7.98 4.49 7.49
C ARG A 107 8.53 4.41 6.06
N TYR A 108 8.90 5.53 5.46
CA TYR A 108 9.46 5.64 4.10
C TYR A 108 10.89 6.19 4.08
N ARG A 109 11.44 6.58 5.24
CA ARG A 109 12.73 7.27 5.35
C ARG A 109 13.89 6.30 5.52
N GLU A 110 15.09 6.78 5.21
CA GLU A 110 16.38 6.10 5.42
C GLU A 110 16.38 4.68 4.81
N ALA A 111 16.72 3.64 5.56
CA ALA A 111 16.81 2.25 5.07
C ALA A 111 15.47 1.65 4.57
N ARG A 112 14.34 2.37 4.66
CA ARG A 112 13.04 1.96 4.09
C ARG A 112 12.71 2.61 2.76
N ASP A 113 13.63 3.37 2.17
CA ASP A 113 13.44 3.99 0.86
C ASP A 113 13.14 2.95 -0.23
N SER A 114 13.83 1.80 -0.22
CA SER A 114 13.64 0.73 -1.19
C SER A 114 12.26 0.05 -1.09
N GLN A 115 11.75 -0.13 0.13
CA GLN A 115 10.40 -0.64 0.38
C GLN A 115 9.35 0.37 -0.09
N TRP A 116 9.58 1.66 0.15
CA TRP A 116 8.72 2.72 -0.32
C TRP A 116 8.67 2.81 -1.84
N LEU A 117 9.83 2.82 -2.51
CA LEU A 117 9.90 2.87 -3.97
C LEU A 117 9.19 1.68 -4.63
N SER A 118 9.43 0.45 -4.15
CA SER A 118 8.71 -0.73 -4.64
C SER A 118 7.20 -0.64 -4.40
N GLY A 119 6.77 -0.09 -3.26
CA GLY A 119 5.37 0.22 -2.98
C GLY A 119 4.76 1.27 -3.93
N MET A 120 5.53 2.32 -4.28
CA MET A 120 5.11 3.33 -5.25
C MET A 120 4.95 2.74 -6.67
N PHE A 121 5.85 1.85 -7.10
CA PHE A 121 5.69 1.10 -8.35
C PHE A 121 4.43 0.23 -8.34
N LEU A 122 4.19 -0.50 -7.24
CA LEU A 122 2.97 -1.28 -7.07
C LEU A 122 1.72 -0.40 -7.17
N LEU A 123 1.70 0.77 -6.54
CA LEU A 123 0.57 1.72 -6.61
C LEU A 123 0.29 2.18 -8.04
N VAL A 124 1.33 2.56 -8.79
CA VAL A 124 1.18 3.04 -10.19
C VAL A 124 0.65 1.93 -11.09
N VAL A 125 1.22 0.73 -11.00
CA VAL A 125 0.78 -0.42 -11.81
C VAL A 125 -0.63 -0.85 -11.42
N SER A 126 -0.98 -0.81 -10.13
CA SER A 126 -2.34 -1.10 -9.64
C SER A 126 -3.37 -0.13 -10.21
N GLY A 127 -3.07 1.17 -10.20
CA GLY A 127 -3.92 2.19 -10.81
C GLY A 127 -4.10 1.99 -12.31
N PHE A 128 -3.01 1.64 -13.01
CA PHE A 128 -3.04 1.33 -14.45
C PHE A 128 -3.88 0.10 -14.78
N VAL A 129 -3.77 -0.98 -14.00
CA VAL A 129 -4.58 -2.20 -14.16
C VAL A 129 -6.06 -1.88 -13.90
N GLY A 130 -6.38 -1.16 -12.83
CA GLY A 130 -7.76 -0.74 -12.56
C GLY A 130 -8.35 0.10 -13.70
N PHE A 131 -7.60 1.09 -14.18
CA PHE A 131 -7.98 1.92 -15.33
C PHE A 131 -8.24 1.10 -16.60
N THR A 132 -7.33 0.21 -16.98
CA THR A 132 -7.49 -0.62 -18.18
C THR A 132 -8.66 -1.60 -18.06
N GLY A 133 -8.97 -2.10 -16.87
CA GLY A 133 -10.15 -2.94 -16.62
C GLY A 133 -11.47 -2.21 -16.91
N TYR A 134 -11.55 -0.92 -16.58
CA TYR A 134 -12.70 -0.08 -16.94
C TYR A 134 -12.90 0.07 -18.45
N LEU A 135 -11.84 -0.02 -19.25
CA LEU A 135 -11.95 0.07 -20.71
C LEU A 135 -12.58 -1.19 -21.32
N LEU A 136 -12.49 -2.34 -20.65
CA LEU A 136 -12.93 -3.64 -21.17
C LEU A 136 -14.45 -3.81 -21.20
N VAL A 137 -15.19 -3.05 -20.38
CA VAL A 137 -16.67 -3.08 -20.41
C VAL A 137 -17.21 -2.53 -21.74
N TRP A 138 -16.48 -1.61 -22.37
CA TRP A 138 -16.82 -0.98 -23.64
C TRP A 138 -18.22 -0.35 -23.68
N ASP A 139 -18.61 0.26 -22.55
CA ASP A 139 -19.79 1.13 -22.46
C ASP A 139 -19.43 2.59 -22.84
N GLU A 140 -20.43 3.47 -22.90
CA GLU A 140 -20.24 4.90 -23.20
C GLU A 140 -19.22 5.58 -22.28
N ARG A 141 -19.11 5.13 -21.02
CA ARG A 141 -18.13 5.59 -20.04
C ARG A 141 -16.72 5.11 -20.41
N SER A 142 -16.55 3.85 -20.78
CA SER A 142 -15.26 3.32 -21.28
C SER A 142 -14.78 4.10 -22.50
N GLN A 143 -15.69 4.41 -23.43
CA GLN A 143 -15.36 5.18 -24.65
C GLN A 143 -14.92 6.61 -24.32
N LEU A 144 -15.61 7.29 -23.41
CA LEU A 144 -15.21 8.61 -22.95
C LEU A 144 -13.86 8.57 -22.23
N LEU A 145 -13.64 7.55 -21.39
CA LEU A 145 -12.38 7.36 -20.69
C LEU A 145 -11.23 7.16 -21.68
N ALA A 146 -11.43 6.36 -22.73
CA ALA A 146 -10.46 6.18 -23.80
C ALA A 146 -10.17 7.50 -24.54
N SER A 147 -11.21 8.28 -24.90
CA SER A 147 -11.03 9.53 -25.65
C SER A 147 -10.28 10.61 -24.85
N LEU A 148 -10.58 10.75 -23.56
CA LEU A 148 -9.85 11.68 -22.69
C LEU A 148 -8.42 11.25 -22.42
N THR A 149 -8.18 9.94 -22.32
CA THR A 149 -6.81 9.42 -22.23
C THR A 149 -6.03 9.74 -23.49
N VAL A 150 -6.61 9.55 -24.67
CA VAL A 150 -5.99 9.94 -25.95
C VAL A 150 -5.69 11.43 -26.00
N GLN A 151 -6.63 12.28 -25.56
CA GLN A 151 -6.42 13.74 -25.48
C GLN A 151 -5.26 14.09 -24.53
N ALA A 152 -5.22 13.48 -23.34
CA ALA A 152 -4.16 13.68 -22.38
C ALA A 152 -2.79 13.24 -22.93
N LEU A 153 -2.72 12.06 -23.58
CA LEU A 153 -1.49 11.57 -24.20
C LEU A 153 -1.02 12.49 -25.34
N ARG A 154 -1.92 12.94 -26.21
CA ARG A 154 -1.59 13.88 -27.31
C ARG A 154 -1.07 15.23 -26.82
N SER A 155 -1.47 15.65 -25.62
CA SER A 155 -0.98 16.89 -25.02
C SER A 155 0.50 16.85 -24.61
N VAL A 156 1.10 15.66 -24.52
CA VAL A 156 2.51 15.50 -24.16
C VAL A 156 3.40 16.02 -25.30
N PRO A 157 4.25 17.03 -25.07
CA PRO A 157 5.12 17.57 -26.11
C PRO A 157 6.04 16.51 -26.73
N LEU A 158 6.33 16.64 -28.03
CA LEU A 158 7.24 15.80 -28.83
C LEU A 158 6.82 14.34 -29.06
N VAL A 159 6.22 13.67 -28.07
CA VAL A 159 5.92 12.23 -28.12
C VAL A 159 4.42 11.90 -28.09
N GLY A 160 3.54 12.87 -27.86
CA GLY A 160 2.13 12.64 -27.58
C GLY A 160 1.37 11.84 -28.65
N GLU A 161 1.55 12.16 -29.94
CA GLU A 161 0.94 11.40 -31.04
C GLU A 161 1.47 9.97 -31.16
N ARG A 162 2.71 9.70 -30.72
CA ARG A 162 3.24 8.33 -30.68
C ARG A 162 2.61 7.56 -29.52
N LEU A 163 2.52 8.19 -28.34
CA LEU A 163 1.89 7.59 -27.16
C LEU A 163 0.42 7.23 -27.41
N ALA A 164 -0.36 8.15 -27.99
CA ALA A 164 -1.76 7.91 -28.32
C ALA A 164 -1.94 6.76 -29.34
N ARG A 165 -1.08 6.70 -30.37
CA ARG A 165 -1.10 5.60 -31.34
C ARG A 165 -0.69 4.26 -30.74
N VAL A 166 0.25 4.23 -29.79
CA VAL A 166 0.61 3.00 -29.06
C VAL A 166 -0.55 2.54 -28.18
N PHE A 167 -1.21 3.48 -27.50
CA PHE A 167 -2.37 3.19 -26.65
C PHE A 167 -3.54 2.60 -27.44
N LEU A 168 -3.96 3.25 -28.53
CA LEU A 168 -5.04 2.74 -29.39
C LEU A 168 -4.60 1.56 -30.28
N GLY A 169 -3.29 1.49 -30.54
CA GLY A 169 -2.65 0.56 -31.44
C GLY A 169 -2.94 0.80 -32.93
N GLY A 170 -3.15 2.07 -33.28
CA GLY A 170 -3.47 2.54 -34.63
C GLY A 170 -3.73 4.04 -34.64
N PRO A 171 -4.10 4.64 -35.80
CA PRO A 171 -4.46 6.05 -35.90
C PRO A 171 -5.77 6.41 -35.17
N GLY A 172 -6.60 5.40 -34.86
CA GLY A 172 -7.87 5.52 -34.16
C GLY A 172 -8.26 4.19 -33.51
N VAL A 173 -9.45 4.15 -32.94
CA VAL A 173 -10.06 2.91 -32.43
C VAL A 173 -10.31 1.96 -33.58
N SER A 174 -9.90 0.70 -33.42
CA SER A 174 -10.06 -0.38 -34.41
C SER A 174 -10.26 -1.72 -33.70
N ASP A 175 -10.48 -2.78 -34.46
CA ASP A 175 -10.65 -4.15 -33.92
C ASP A 175 -9.45 -4.63 -33.10
N THR A 176 -8.29 -4.00 -33.29
CA THR A 176 -7.07 -4.32 -32.56
C THR A 176 -6.92 -3.54 -31.25
N THR A 177 -7.82 -2.60 -30.93
CA THR A 177 -7.74 -1.76 -29.73
C THR A 177 -8.12 -2.55 -28.48
N LEU A 178 -9.25 -3.28 -28.49
CA LEU A 178 -9.71 -4.02 -27.31
C LEU A 178 -8.83 -5.23 -26.94
N PRO A 179 -8.32 -6.04 -27.90
CA PRO A 179 -7.35 -7.08 -27.56
C PRO A 179 -6.09 -6.52 -26.89
N ARG A 180 -5.67 -5.30 -27.26
CA ARG A 180 -4.55 -4.62 -26.61
C ARG A 180 -4.91 -4.13 -25.21
N PHE A 181 -6.08 -3.53 -25.01
CA PHE A 181 -6.53 -3.15 -23.67
C PHE A 181 -6.63 -4.37 -22.74
N LEU A 182 -7.08 -5.52 -23.27
CA LEU A 182 -7.11 -6.76 -22.53
C LEU A 182 -5.70 -7.20 -22.12
N PHE A 183 -4.73 -7.16 -23.04
CA PHE A 183 -3.33 -7.45 -22.73
C PHE A 183 -2.75 -6.47 -21.69
N LEU A 184 -3.02 -5.17 -21.84
CA LEU A 184 -2.57 -4.12 -20.92
C LEU A 184 -3.26 -4.20 -19.54
N HIS A 185 -4.37 -4.92 -19.43
CA HIS A 185 -5.00 -5.23 -18.16
C HIS A 185 -4.38 -6.48 -17.53
N VAL A 186 -4.42 -7.62 -18.25
CA VAL A 186 -4.04 -8.94 -17.72
C VAL A 186 -2.53 -9.07 -17.51
N GLY A 187 -1.71 -8.58 -18.45
CA GLY A 187 -0.25 -8.69 -18.37
C GLY A 187 0.34 -7.95 -17.16
N PRO A 188 0.04 -6.65 -16.98
CA PRO A 188 0.44 -5.90 -15.80
C PRO A 188 -0.19 -6.44 -14.51
N ALA A 189 -1.43 -6.94 -14.54
CA ALA A 189 -2.05 -7.59 -13.37
C ALA A 189 -1.24 -8.80 -12.88
N MET A 190 -0.73 -9.65 -13.78
CA MET A 190 0.16 -10.75 -13.41
C MET A 190 1.53 -10.24 -12.92
N THR A 191 2.04 -9.18 -13.54
CA THR A 191 3.32 -8.56 -13.14
C THR A 191 3.26 -7.98 -11.72
N LEU A 192 2.08 -7.62 -11.20
CA LEU A 192 1.92 -7.20 -9.81
C LEU A 192 2.42 -8.24 -8.82
N TYR A 193 2.29 -9.56 -9.07
CA TYR A 193 2.84 -10.57 -8.16
C TYR A 193 4.38 -10.61 -8.19
N VAL A 194 5.00 -10.33 -9.33
CA VAL A 194 6.46 -10.20 -9.42
C VAL A 194 6.94 -8.97 -8.66
N LEU A 195 6.24 -7.84 -8.81
CA LEU A 195 6.52 -6.62 -8.06
C LEU A 195 6.25 -6.80 -6.55
N LEU A 196 5.24 -7.58 -6.19
CA LEU A 196 4.90 -7.90 -4.81
C LEU A 196 5.95 -8.79 -4.18
N TRP A 197 6.45 -9.79 -4.91
CA TRP A 197 7.61 -10.57 -4.49
C TRP A 197 8.83 -9.66 -4.27
N TRP A 198 9.14 -8.76 -5.20
CA TRP A 198 10.23 -7.79 -5.03
C TRP A 198 10.00 -6.90 -3.79
N HIS A 199 8.79 -6.45 -3.56
CA HIS A 199 8.45 -5.68 -2.36
C HIS A 199 8.65 -6.50 -1.07
N TYR A 200 8.25 -7.77 -1.06
CA TYR A 200 8.34 -8.66 0.10
C TYR A 200 9.75 -9.10 0.46
N VAL A 201 10.61 -9.40 -0.52
CA VAL A 201 12.01 -9.80 -0.23
C VAL A 201 12.82 -8.70 0.45
N ARG A 202 12.33 -7.45 0.41
CA ARG A 202 12.92 -6.31 1.10
C ARG A 202 12.31 -6.08 2.49
N LEU A 203 11.24 -6.79 2.84
CA LEU A 203 10.58 -6.70 4.14
C LEU A 203 11.02 -7.85 5.05
N ARG A 204 11.04 -7.60 6.36
CA ARG A 204 11.18 -8.65 7.38
C ARG A 204 9.83 -9.00 7.96
N HIS A 205 9.57 -10.31 8.03
CA HIS A 205 8.32 -10.86 8.51
C HIS A 205 7.10 -10.13 7.91
N PRO A 206 7.01 -10.00 6.58
CA PRO A 206 5.84 -9.36 5.97
C PRO A 206 4.59 -10.13 6.37
N LYS A 207 3.58 -9.42 6.86
CA LYS A 207 2.25 -9.96 7.10
C LYS A 207 1.53 -10.09 5.75
N ILE A 208 1.86 -11.15 5.00
CA ILE A 208 1.37 -11.40 3.63
C ILE A 208 -0.14 -11.67 3.61
N TRP A 209 -0.63 -12.37 4.63
CA TRP A 209 -2.04 -12.71 4.77
C TRP A 209 -2.62 -12.10 6.04
N PRO A 210 -3.84 -11.52 5.99
CA PRO A 210 -4.55 -11.13 7.18
C PRO A 210 -5.06 -12.39 7.92
N PRO A 211 -5.42 -12.28 9.22
CA PRO A 211 -6.07 -13.35 9.96
C PRO A 211 -7.30 -13.89 9.23
N SER A 212 -7.60 -15.18 9.40
CA SER A 212 -8.71 -15.87 8.71
C SER A 212 -10.06 -15.18 8.92
N VAL A 213 -10.29 -14.58 10.09
CA VAL A 213 -11.49 -13.78 10.40
C VAL A 213 -11.68 -12.66 9.37
N TRP A 214 -10.62 -11.93 9.04
CA TRP A 214 -10.68 -10.84 8.06
C TRP A 214 -10.78 -11.34 6.63
N VAL A 215 -10.21 -12.50 6.32
CA VAL A 215 -10.39 -13.16 5.02
C VAL A 215 -11.86 -13.51 4.81
N LEU A 216 -12.46 -14.23 5.75
CA LEU A 216 -13.86 -14.66 5.69
C LEU A 216 -14.83 -13.48 5.71
N PHE A 217 -14.56 -12.48 6.56
CA PHE A 217 -15.34 -11.25 6.59
C PHE A 217 -15.31 -10.52 5.24
N SER A 218 -14.13 -10.36 4.64
CA SER A 218 -13.98 -9.67 3.36
C SER A 218 -14.67 -10.42 2.22
N LEU A 219 -14.52 -11.75 2.16
CA LEU A 219 -15.20 -12.60 1.17
C LEU A 219 -16.72 -12.55 1.33
N GLY A 220 -17.21 -12.69 2.56
CA GLY A 220 -18.65 -12.62 2.86
C GLY A 220 -19.24 -11.26 2.51
N LEU A 221 -18.55 -10.17 2.87
CA LEU A 221 -18.96 -8.81 2.53
C LEU A 221 -19.00 -8.60 1.00
N LEU A 222 -17.97 -9.02 0.27
CA LEU A 222 -17.94 -8.92 -1.19
C LEU A 222 -19.07 -9.74 -1.83
N PHE A 223 -19.36 -10.94 -1.33
CA PHE A 223 -20.46 -11.76 -1.82
C PHE A 223 -21.83 -11.11 -1.58
N ILE A 224 -22.05 -10.56 -0.39
CA ILE A 224 -23.28 -9.84 -0.04
C ILE A 224 -23.43 -8.60 -0.92
N LEU A 225 -22.37 -7.79 -1.07
CA LEU A 225 -22.38 -6.60 -1.92
C LEU A 225 -22.65 -6.95 -3.38
N ALA A 226 -21.94 -7.95 -3.93
CA ALA A 226 -22.12 -8.40 -5.30
C ALA A 226 -23.53 -8.94 -5.59
N SER A 227 -24.18 -9.53 -4.59
CA SER A 227 -25.54 -10.08 -4.72
C SER A 227 -26.62 -9.01 -4.52
N ALA A 228 -26.43 -8.11 -3.54
CA ALA A 228 -27.42 -7.08 -3.18
C ALA A 228 -27.35 -5.85 -4.10
N LEU A 229 -26.14 -5.53 -4.59
CA LEU A 229 -25.84 -4.39 -5.45
C LEU A 229 -25.09 -4.93 -6.67
N PRO A 230 -25.78 -5.47 -7.68
CA PRO A 230 -25.10 -6.03 -8.84
C PRO A 230 -24.38 -4.94 -9.66
N ALA A 231 -23.21 -5.28 -10.20
CA ALA A 231 -22.48 -4.38 -11.08
C ALA A 231 -23.25 -4.17 -12.39
N THR A 232 -23.51 -2.91 -12.74
CA THR A 232 -24.25 -2.53 -13.96
C THR A 232 -23.32 -1.97 -15.03
N SER A 233 -23.72 -2.12 -16.29
CA SER A 233 -23.09 -1.49 -17.45
C SER A 233 -23.87 -0.25 -17.85
N GLY A 234 -23.18 0.76 -18.41
CA GLY A 234 -23.84 1.88 -19.10
C GLY A 234 -24.43 1.45 -20.45
N ARG A 235 -24.80 2.41 -21.30
CA ARG A 235 -25.20 2.10 -22.69
C ARG A 235 -23.97 1.61 -23.49
N PRO A 236 -24.15 0.77 -24.52
CA PRO A 236 -23.05 0.35 -25.37
C PRO A 236 -22.35 1.55 -26.01
N ALA A 237 -21.03 1.51 -26.12
CA ALA A 237 -20.24 2.55 -26.78
C ALA A 237 -20.71 2.79 -28.23
N GLN A 238 -20.92 4.05 -28.60
CA GLN A 238 -21.31 4.44 -29.95
C GLN A 238 -20.30 5.45 -30.51
N PRO A 239 -19.64 5.18 -31.65
CA PRO A 239 -18.71 6.13 -32.26
C PRO A 239 -19.36 7.50 -32.49
N GLY A 240 -18.75 8.56 -31.95
CA GLY A 240 -19.22 9.94 -32.13
C GLY A 240 -20.34 10.41 -31.19
N ALA A 241 -20.91 9.52 -30.37
CA ALA A 241 -21.86 9.92 -29.32
C ALA A 241 -21.12 10.51 -28.11
N SER A 242 -21.70 11.57 -27.52
CA SER A 242 -21.27 12.07 -26.19
C SER A 242 -22.20 11.47 -25.12
N PRO A 243 -21.66 10.91 -24.02
CA PRO A 243 -22.50 10.30 -23.00
C PRO A 243 -23.38 11.33 -22.30
N GLU A 244 -24.63 10.96 -22.02
CA GLU A 244 -25.62 11.83 -21.36
C GLU A 244 -25.41 11.91 -19.84
N GLY A 245 -24.64 10.96 -19.26
CA GLY A 245 -24.20 10.98 -17.87
C GLY A 245 -24.07 9.58 -17.27
N PHE A 246 -23.08 9.37 -16.40
CA PHE A 246 -22.87 8.09 -15.70
C PHE A 246 -22.43 8.33 -14.25
N ALA A 247 -22.63 7.33 -13.40
CA ALA A 247 -22.15 7.37 -12.01
C ALA A 247 -20.62 7.36 -11.99
N VAL A 248 -20.04 8.39 -11.38
CA VAL A 248 -18.59 8.49 -11.20
C VAL A 248 -18.15 7.51 -10.12
N ASP A 249 -17.24 6.62 -10.48
CA ASP A 249 -16.44 5.87 -9.52
C ASP A 249 -15.33 6.78 -8.97
N TRP A 250 -15.36 7.02 -7.65
CA TRP A 250 -14.40 7.93 -6.99
C TRP A 250 -13.00 7.33 -6.82
N PHE A 251 -12.84 6.02 -6.92
CA PHE A 251 -11.57 5.34 -6.69
C PHE A 251 -10.70 5.33 -7.95
N PHE A 252 -11.28 5.00 -9.10
CA PHE A 252 -10.55 4.86 -10.36
C PHE A 252 -10.81 6.00 -11.35
N LEU A 253 -11.95 6.71 -11.24
CA LEU A 253 -12.31 7.79 -12.17
C LEU A 253 -12.13 9.19 -11.57
N TRP A 254 -11.48 9.33 -10.41
CA TRP A 254 -11.12 10.65 -9.88
C TRP A 254 -10.24 11.50 -10.83
N PRO A 255 -9.29 10.95 -11.62
CA PRO A 255 -8.51 11.76 -12.55
C PRO A 255 -9.41 12.36 -13.64
N TYR A 256 -10.47 11.65 -14.01
CA TYR A 256 -11.50 12.14 -14.92
C TYR A 256 -12.31 13.29 -14.31
N VAL A 257 -12.68 13.19 -13.03
CA VAL A 257 -13.34 14.30 -12.30
C VAL A 257 -12.45 15.53 -12.31
N VAL A 258 -11.15 15.36 -12.06
CA VAL A 258 -10.17 16.47 -12.12
C VAL A 258 -10.07 17.02 -13.55
N ALA A 259 -10.10 16.15 -14.56
CA ALA A 259 -10.08 16.54 -15.98
C ALA A 259 -11.33 17.32 -16.44
N ARG A 260 -12.40 17.36 -15.63
CA ARG A 260 -13.54 18.26 -15.86
C ARG A 260 -13.21 19.72 -15.55
N TRP A 261 -12.31 19.95 -14.60
CA TRP A 261 -11.90 21.29 -14.13
C TRP A 261 -10.58 21.73 -14.72
N LEU A 262 -9.70 20.78 -15.05
CA LEU A 262 -8.39 21.00 -15.66
C LEU A 262 -8.38 20.32 -17.04
N ALA A 263 -7.74 20.91 -18.05
CA ALA A 263 -7.57 20.22 -19.33
C ALA A 263 -6.91 18.83 -19.14
N PRO A 264 -7.23 17.80 -19.94
CA PRO A 264 -6.73 16.43 -19.72
C PRO A 264 -5.21 16.32 -19.58
N GLY A 265 -4.46 17.15 -20.30
CA GLY A 265 -3.00 17.23 -20.16
C GLY A 265 -2.52 17.70 -18.79
N TRP A 266 -3.20 18.68 -18.19
CA TRP A 266 -2.89 19.14 -16.83
C TRP A 266 -3.28 18.11 -15.76
N ALA A 267 -4.36 17.37 -15.96
CA ALA A 267 -4.72 16.25 -15.09
C ALA A 267 -3.62 15.16 -15.12
N LEU A 268 -3.13 14.81 -16.31
CA LEU A 268 -1.99 13.89 -16.46
C LEU A 268 -0.72 14.43 -15.78
N ALA A 269 -0.41 15.73 -15.99
CA ALA A 269 0.74 16.37 -15.36
C ALA A 269 0.65 16.34 -13.83
N LEU A 270 -0.54 16.55 -13.25
CA LEU A 270 -0.77 16.46 -11.81
C LEU A 270 -0.51 15.04 -11.30
N VAL A 271 -1.04 14.01 -11.96
CA VAL A 271 -0.80 12.61 -11.58
C VAL A 271 0.70 12.28 -11.63
N VAL A 272 1.38 12.68 -12.71
CA VAL A 272 2.84 12.50 -12.85
C VAL A 272 3.59 13.23 -11.75
N ALA A 273 3.20 14.47 -11.43
CA ALA A 273 3.82 15.25 -10.36
C ALA A 273 3.61 14.61 -8.97
N LEU A 274 2.42 14.09 -8.68
CA LEU A 274 2.14 13.38 -7.41
C LEU A 274 2.96 12.09 -7.28
N VAL A 275 3.06 11.31 -8.36
CA VAL A 275 3.89 10.10 -8.38
C VAL A 275 5.37 10.45 -8.22
N ALA A 276 5.86 11.44 -8.98
CA ALA A 276 7.24 11.91 -8.89
C ALA A 276 7.57 12.44 -7.49
N TYR A 277 6.67 13.23 -6.89
CA TYR A 277 6.79 13.67 -5.51
C TYR A 277 6.87 12.49 -4.56
N GLY A 278 5.95 11.52 -4.68
CA GLY A 278 5.98 10.29 -3.87
C GLY A 278 7.31 9.54 -3.99
N MET A 279 7.88 9.41 -5.18
CA MET A 279 9.19 8.78 -5.39
C MET A 279 10.35 9.56 -4.73
N VAL A 280 10.25 10.88 -4.68
CA VAL A 280 11.35 11.77 -4.25
C VAL A 280 11.29 12.14 -2.76
N VAL A 281 10.11 12.06 -2.13
CA VAL A 281 9.86 12.37 -0.72
C VAL A 281 10.87 11.74 0.27
N PRO A 282 11.29 10.47 0.12
CA PRO A 282 12.30 9.89 1.00
C PRO A 282 13.64 10.63 1.01
N TYR A 283 13.98 11.31 -0.08
CA TYR A 283 15.26 11.98 -0.29
C TYR A 283 15.23 13.46 0.07
N THR A 284 14.08 14.12 -0.07
CA THR A 284 13.93 15.55 0.24
C THR A 284 13.71 15.84 1.72
N LEU A 285 13.20 14.87 2.47
CA LEU A 285 12.90 14.99 3.90
C LEU A 285 13.95 14.29 4.80
N ARG A 286 15.20 14.18 4.32
CA ARG A 286 16.30 13.66 5.12
C ARG A 286 16.60 14.63 6.26
N GLU A 287 16.49 14.13 7.49
CA GLU A 287 16.79 14.91 8.70
C GLU A 287 18.29 14.87 8.99
N THR A 288 18.86 16.02 9.37
CA THR A 288 20.24 16.07 9.87
C THR A 288 20.36 15.24 11.17
N PRO A 289 21.57 14.76 11.53
CA PRO A 289 21.78 14.07 12.80
C PRO A 289 21.26 14.85 14.02
N GLU A 290 21.36 16.18 14.02
CA GLU A 290 20.83 17.04 15.09
C GLU A 290 19.29 17.07 15.10
N GLN A 291 18.65 17.04 13.93
CA GLN A 291 17.19 17.06 13.81
C GLN A 291 16.53 15.73 14.17
N ARG A 292 17.23 14.62 13.94
CA ARG A 292 16.81 13.26 14.32
C ARG A 292 16.66 13.10 15.83
N GLY A 293 17.40 13.89 16.63
CA GLY A 293 17.32 13.92 18.09
C GLY A 293 17.44 12.52 18.71
N VAL A 294 16.34 12.04 19.31
CA VAL A 294 16.20 10.69 19.91
C VAL A 294 16.27 9.54 18.88
N ARG A 295 16.25 9.83 17.57
CA ARG A 295 16.49 8.83 16.50
C ARG A 295 17.92 8.85 15.97
N ALA A 296 18.79 9.71 16.50
CA ALA A 296 20.22 9.79 16.17
C ALA A 296 21.08 9.53 17.42
N LEU A 297 20.76 8.44 18.10
CA LEU A 297 21.34 8.12 19.39
C LEU A 297 22.58 7.24 19.31
N GLY A 298 23.07 6.97 18.10
CA GLY A 298 24.12 5.98 17.85
C GLY A 298 23.50 4.61 17.61
N GLN A 299 24.28 3.69 17.05
CA GLN A 299 23.83 2.33 16.78
C GLN A 299 23.39 1.65 18.08
N ALA A 300 22.33 0.86 18.01
CA ALA A 300 21.91 0.04 19.15
C ALA A 300 23.09 -0.80 19.64
N VAL A 301 23.31 -0.82 20.94
CA VAL A 301 24.37 -1.61 21.59
C VAL A 301 23.70 -2.68 22.43
N VAL A 302 24.30 -3.87 22.45
CA VAL A 302 23.82 -4.98 23.27
C VAL A 302 24.50 -4.94 24.63
N VAL A 303 23.71 -4.80 25.68
CA VAL A 303 24.16 -4.99 27.06
C VAL A 303 24.20 -6.48 27.31
N GLU A 304 25.36 -7.08 27.08
CA GLU A 304 25.52 -8.52 27.13
C GLU A 304 25.18 -9.11 28.50
N GLU A 305 25.32 -8.36 29.59
CA GLU A 305 24.99 -8.86 30.93
C GLU A 305 23.50 -9.15 31.09
N ASN A 306 22.65 -8.47 30.31
CA ASN A 306 21.20 -8.51 30.36
C ASN A 306 20.58 -9.36 29.23
N CYS A 307 21.32 -9.64 28.15
CA CYS A 307 20.80 -10.39 27.02
C CYS A 307 20.54 -11.87 27.38
N THR A 308 19.27 -12.26 27.44
CA THR A 308 18.82 -13.63 27.75
C THR A 308 18.79 -14.57 26.55
N GLY A 309 18.91 -14.02 25.34
CA GLY A 309 18.83 -14.80 24.10
C GLY A 309 17.41 -15.14 23.64
N CYS A 310 16.38 -14.44 24.13
CA CYS A 310 14.95 -14.71 23.80
C CYS A 310 14.50 -14.28 22.39
N GLU A 311 15.40 -13.73 21.57
CA GLU A 311 15.18 -13.38 20.16
C GLU A 311 14.11 -12.30 19.85
N LEU A 312 13.38 -11.78 20.84
CA LEU A 312 12.34 -10.76 20.62
C LEU A 312 12.87 -9.55 19.83
N CYS A 313 14.02 -9.02 20.22
CA CYS A 313 14.66 -7.91 19.53
C CYS A 313 15.08 -8.24 18.08
N TYR A 314 15.37 -9.51 17.78
CA TYR A 314 15.68 -9.99 16.44
C TYR A 314 14.45 -10.00 15.54
N TYR A 315 13.31 -10.48 16.07
CA TYR A 315 12.03 -10.51 15.34
C TYR A 315 11.46 -9.10 15.14
N ASP A 316 11.60 -8.24 16.14
CA ASP A 316 11.07 -6.88 16.09
C ASP A 316 11.97 -5.90 15.34
N CYS A 317 13.22 -6.26 15.04
CA CYS A 317 14.11 -5.41 14.25
C CYS A 317 13.68 -5.39 12.77
N PRO A 318 13.13 -4.28 12.25
CA PRO A 318 12.62 -4.23 10.89
C PRO A 318 13.71 -4.01 9.83
N TYR A 319 14.97 -3.90 10.26
CA TYR A 319 16.11 -3.53 9.42
C TYR A 319 17.17 -4.62 9.25
N ASN A 320 16.99 -5.80 9.86
CA ASN A 320 18.04 -6.84 9.93
C ASN A 320 19.30 -6.35 10.62
N ALA A 321 19.14 -5.37 11.49
CA ALA A 321 20.24 -4.84 12.27
C ALA A 321 20.55 -5.71 13.48
N ILE A 322 19.73 -6.71 13.82
CA ILE A 322 20.00 -7.62 14.93
C ILE A 322 20.11 -9.04 14.39
N TYR A 323 21.13 -9.75 14.85
CA TYR A 323 21.34 -11.18 14.61
C TYR A 323 21.51 -11.90 15.95
N MET A 324 21.00 -13.12 16.02
CA MET A 324 21.23 -13.99 17.17
C MET A 324 22.37 -14.95 16.81
N VAL A 325 23.47 -14.87 17.54
CA VAL A 325 24.64 -15.75 17.35
C VAL A 325 24.78 -16.69 18.55
N PRO A 326 25.40 -17.88 18.39
CA PRO A 326 25.72 -18.74 19.53
C PRO A 326 26.49 -17.96 20.60
N SER A 327 26.03 -18.05 21.85
CA SER A 327 26.62 -17.30 22.95
C SER A 327 28.01 -17.85 23.27
N PRO A 328 29.09 -17.06 23.17
CA PRO A 328 30.44 -17.53 23.49
C PRO A 328 30.64 -17.78 25.00
N TYR A 329 29.83 -17.14 25.85
CA TYR A 329 29.87 -17.28 27.31
C TYR A 329 28.48 -17.08 27.94
N PRO A 330 28.21 -17.66 29.12
CA PRO A 330 27.00 -17.37 29.88
C PRO A 330 26.97 -15.90 30.33
N GLY A 331 25.77 -15.29 30.33
CA GLY A 331 25.60 -13.92 30.79
C GLY A 331 25.77 -13.79 32.32
N LYS A 332 26.14 -12.61 32.80
CA LYS A 332 26.42 -12.41 34.24
C LYS A 332 25.16 -12.26 35.10
N SER A 333 24.04 -11.81 34.53
CA SER A 333 22.78 -11.72 35.27
C SER A 333 22.12 -13.09 35.42
N ARG A 334 21.28 -13.25 36.46
CA ARG A 334 20.49 -14.48 36.66
C ARG A 334 19.62 -14.82 35.43
N ALA A 335 19.13 -13.81 34.73
CA ALA A 335 18.32 -13.98 33.53
C ALA A 335 19.15 -14.42 32.30
N ALA A 336 20.40 -13.98 32.21
CA ALA A 336 21.29 -14.26 31.08
C ALA A 336 22.23 -15.47 31.30
N ALA A 337 22.30 -16.01 32.52
CA ALA A 337 23.19 -17.10 32.91
C ALA A 337 23.06 -18.35 32.03
N ASN A 338 21.85 -18.68 31.57
CA ASN A 338 21.57 -19.87 30.76
C ASN A 338 21.32 -19.56 29.27
N ARG A 339 21.72 -18.37 28.79
CA ARG A 339 21.48 -17.99 27.40
C ARG A 339 22.25 -18.90 26.44
N LYS A 340 21.58 -19.32 25.36
CA LYS A 340 22.22 -20.04 24.25
C LYS A 340 22.62 -19.12 23.09
N LEU A 341 21.92 -18.00 22.98
CA LEU A 341 22.09 -17.02 21.92
C LEU A 341 22.42 -15.65 22.51
N LEU A 342 23.24 -14.89 21.79
CA LEU A 342 23.58 -13.50 22.07
C LEU A 342 23.11 -12.65 20.89
N ALA A 343 22.43 -11.54 21.18
CA ALA A 343 22.08 -10.56 20.16
C ALA A 343 23.35 -9.77 19.75
N VAL A 344 23.54 -9.59 18.45
CA VAL A 344 24.63 -8.78 17.86
C VAL A 344 24.00 -7.79 16.91
N VAL A 345 24.45 -6.54 16.99
CA VAL A 345 23.98 -5.47 16.10
C VAL A 345 24.87 -5.38 14.87
N VAL A 346 24.26 -5.32 13.69
CA VAL A 346 24.93 -5.08 12.40
C VAL A 346 24.84 -3.60 12.09
N ASP A 347 25.93 -2.91 12.35
CA ASP A 347 26.09 -1.47 12.28
C ASP A 347 25.63 -0.88 10.94
N SER A 348 25.97 -1.54 9.83
CA SER A 348 25.62 -1.10 8.47
C SER A 348 24.10 -1.12 8.18
N ARG A 349 23.31 -1.75 9.05
CA ARG A 349 21.86 -1.90 8.90
C ARG A 349 21.06 -1.21 10.00
N CYS A 350 21.72 -0.82 11.10
CA CYS A 350 21.06 -0.14 12.21
C CYS A 350 20.75 1.31 11.84
N VAL A 351 19.48 1.69 11.88
CA VAL A 351 19.04 3.08 11.66
C VAL A 351 18.53 3.75 12.94
N GLU A 352 18.95 3.24 14.10
CA GLU A 352 18.81 3.93 15.39
C GLU A 352 17.34 4.22 15.79
N CYS A 353 16.42 3.36 15.34
CA CYS A 353 14.97 3.54 15.55
C CYS A 353 14.46 3.18 16.96
N GLY A 354 15.26 2.48 17.77
CA GLY A 354 14.92 2.08 19.14
C GLY A 354 13.84 0.99 19.30
N ILE A 355 13.28 0.44 18.21
CA ILE A 355 12.23 -0.61 18.29
C ILE A 355 12.70 -1.83 19.09
N CYS A 356 13.95 -2.22 18.87
CA CYS A 356 14.55 -3.37 19.54
C CYS A 356 14.69 -3.16 21.07
N ILE A 357 14.81 -1.90 21.53
CA ILE A 357 14.83 -1.54 22.96
C ILE A 357 13.45 -1.73 23.56
N GLY A 358 12.41 -1.18 22.90
CA GLY A 358 11.03 -1.36 23.35
C GLY A 358 10.57 -2.82 23.33
N ALA A 359 11.13 -3.64 22.44
CA ALA A 359 10.89 -5.07 22.34
C ALA A 359 11.61 -5.91 23.41
N CYS A 360 12.65 -5.36 24.05
CA CYS A 360 13.49 -6.11 24.96
C CYS A 360 13.00 -5.96 26.41
N PRO A 361 12.33 -6.97 27.00
CA PRO A 361 11.84 -6.89 28.37
C PRO A 361 12.96 -6.98 29.42
N PHE A 362 14.18 -7.28 28.99
CA PHE A 362 15.34 -7.48 29.85
C PHE A 362 16.33 -6.32 29.79
N GLU A 363 16.00 -5.22 29.10
CA GLU A 363 16.89 -4.06 28.97
C GLU A 363 18.29 -4.44 28.44
N ALA A 364 18.31 -5.39 27.49
CA ALA A 364 19.54 -5.88 26.89
C ALA A 364 20.00 -5.07 25.68
N LEU A 365 19.24 -4.04 25.29
CA LEU A 365 19.56 -3.15 24.18
C LEU A 365 19.44 -1.71 24.62
N GLU A 366 20.43 -0.91 24.27
CA GLU A 366 20.49 0.51 24.58
C GLU A 366 20.90 1.31 23.34
N LEU A 367 20.58 2.61 23.33
CA LEU A 367 21.16 3.54 22.36
C LEU A 367 22.17 4.43 23.11
N PRO A 368 23.40 4.62 22.61
CA PRO A 368 24.50 5.31 23.30
C PRO A 368 24.17 6.70 23.87
N ARG A 369 23.17 7.40 23.31
CA ARG A 369 22.75 8.75 23.74
C ARG A 369 21.38 8.80 24.46
N MET A 370 20.72 7.66 24.67
CA MET A 370 19.63 7.51 25.64
C MET A 370 19.83 6.20 26.39
N LEU A 371 20.68 6.24 27.41
CA LEU A 371 20.72 5.18 28.39
C LEU A 371 19.40 5.16 29.13
N ASP A 372 18.93 3.98 29.54
CA ASP A 372 17.65 3.87 30.26
C ASP A 372 17.66 4.73 31.53
N LYS A 373 18.82 4.84 32.19
CA LYS A 373 19.08 5.77 33.30
C LYS A 373 18.82 7.24 32.97
N ASP A 374 19.17 7.71 31.77
CA ASP A 374 18.95 9.09 31.36
C ASP A 374 17.47 9.37 31.09
N VAL A 375 16.75 8.38 30.54
CA VAL A 375 15.30 8.45 30.33
C VAL A 375 14.57 8.46 31.66
N GLN A 376 14.91 7.55 32.57
CA GLN A 376 14.38 7.49 33.94
C GLN A 376 14.64 8.80 34.69
N GLN A 377 15.84 9.37 34.59
CA GLN A 377 16.15 10.66 35.19
C GLN A 377 15.33 11.81 34.58
N ARG A 378 15.09 11.81 33.26
CA ARG A 378 14.21 12.80 32.61
C ARG A 378 12.76 12.67 33.06
N ILE A 379 12.24 11.45 33.17
CA ILE A 379 10.89 11.18 33.70
C ILE A 379 10.80 11.68 35.14
N GLN A 380 11.77 11.35 35.99
CA GLN A 380 11.81 11.80 37.38
C GLN A 380 11.93 13.33 37.50
N ARG A 381 12.76 13.97 36.67
CA ARG A 381 12.86 15.45 36.62
C ARG A 381 11.55 16.09 36.15
N GLY A 382 10.92 15.53 35.12
CA GLY A 382 9.61 16.00 34.63
C GLY A 382 8.50 15.81 35.67
N ALA A 383 8.47 14.67 36.35
CA ALA A 383 7.54 14.38 37.44
C ALA A 383 7.76 15.31 38.65
N ARG A 384 9.01 15.66 38.97
CA ARG A 384 9.35 16.65 40.01
C ARG A 384 8.99 18.08 39.60
N ALA A 385 9.10 18.43 38.32
CA ALA A 385 8.71 19.73 37.79
C ALA A 385 7.18 19.89 37.67
N ALA A 386 6.45 18.79 37.50
CA ALA A 386 4.99 18.73 37.49
C ALA A 386 4.36 18.51 38.88
N ALA A 387 5.18 18.22 39.90
CA ALA A 387 4.71 18.18 41.27
C ALA A 387 4.30 19.60 41.68
N PRO A 388 3.06 19.83 42.17
CA PRO A 388 2.65 21.14 42.62
C PRO A 388 3.62 21.58 43.73
N VAL A 389 4.23 22.76 43.53
CA VAL A 389 4.94 23.46 44.60
C VAL A 389 3.95 23.55 45.75
N GLY A 390 4.34 23.03 46.91
CA GLY A 390 3.44 22.65 48.00
C GLY A 390 2.39 23.70 48.40
N SER A 391 1.25 23.15 48.85
CA SER A 391 0.32 23.64 49.87
C SER A 391 0.64 24.97 50.54
#